data_AF-A0A4U8UTH2-F1
#
_entry.id   AF-A0A4U8UTH2-F1
#
_cell.length_a   1.000
_cell.length_b   1.000
_cell.length_c   1.000
_cell.angle_alpha   90.00
_cell.angle_beta   90.00
_cell.angle_gamma   90.00
#
_symmetry.space_group_name_H-M   'P 1'
#
loop_
_entity.id
_entity.type
_entity.pdbx_description
1 polymer ?
#
loop_
_entity_poly.entity_id
_entity_poly.type
_entity_poly.pdbx_seq_one_letter_code
_entity_poly.pdbx_strand_id
1 'polypeptide(L)'
;MPRVNFVGGLHCHKAKPLTGELKKFVDAAKDDKGFIVFSTGFTAQWKKAPKILVIAVITAMRRTPEVNFVWQYDGEAMPNVPPNVFTAKWLPLQNLLGHPKCKAHMSHGGLNSVVETVWHGVPIIGFPMTVSGYDNLLRVTDRKAGIMVPKNEWNADKIENAFRRIYDNKYKEEVLVFQDMVIDVPYTELNHSAFWVEFIERHQEVPHARSGADKLNILQYFLVDVVLFLLSIIVLLVATIVYVLRLTFRMLFTVLSLVFGKGNAKSELKSTPKVNAAPSKSKKSKKVD
;
A
#
# COMPACT_ATOMS: atom_id res chain seq x y z
N MET A 1 -27.95 8.56 -16.89
CA MET A 1 -26.63 9.20 -17.03
C MET A 1 -25.70 8.64 -15.96
N PRO A 2 -24.37 8.64 -16.16
CA PRO A 2 -23.43 8.06 -15.20
C PRO A 2 -23.42 8.83 -13.87
N ARG A 3 -23.31 8.12 -12.76
CA ARG A 3 -23.06 8.70 -11.43
C ARG A 3 -21.59 9.10 -11.25
N VAL A 4 -20.70 8.36 -11.90
CA VAL A 4 -19.25 8.54 -11.84
C VAL A 4 -18.74 8.58 -13.27
N ASN A 5 -17.97 9.63 -13.59
CA ASN A 5 -17.25 9.75 -14.84
C ASN A 5 -15.76 9.56 -14.55
N PHE A 6 -15.13 8.65 -15.27
CA PHE A 6 -13.70 8.40 -15.14
C PHE A 6 -12.94 9.40 -15.99
N VAL A 7 -12.11 10.21 -15.34
CA VAL A 7 -11.21 11.16 -15.99
C VAL A 7 -9.79 10.71 -15.68
N GLY A 8 -9.12 10.11 -16.66
CA GLY A 8 -7.74 9.65 -16.54
C GLY A 8 -6.75 10.77 -16.85
N GLY A 9 -5.48 10.65 -16.44
CA GLY A 9 -4.39 11.41 -17.05
C GLY A 9 -4.49 12.94 -17.09
N LEU A 10 -5.31 13.59 -16.27
CA LEU A 10 -5.52 15.05 -16.30
C LEU A 10 -4.21 15.85 -16.13
N HIS A 11 -3.23 15.29 -15.42
CA HIS A 11 -1.91 15.86 -15.22
C HIS A 11 -0.93 15.61 -16.37
N CYS A 12 -1.28 14.74 -17.33
CA CYS A 12 -0.42 14.39 -18.45
C CYS A 12 -0.40 15.51 -19.50
N HIS A 13 0.78 15.78 -20.04
CA HIS A 13 0.98 16.83 -21.01
C HIS A 13 2.13 16.49 -21.98
N LYS A 14 2.14 17.14 -23.14
CA LYS A 14 3.25 17.02 -24.09
C LYS A 14 4.56 17.47 -23.45
N ALA A 15 5.65 16.77 -23.76
CA ALA A 15 6.97 17.11 -23.27
C ALA A 15 7.36 18.54 -23.66
N LYS A 16 7.89 19.28 -22.69
CA LYS A 16 8.52 20.59 -22.92
C LYS A 16 10.03 20.40 -23.15
N PRO A 17 10.71 21.31 -23.88
CA PRO A 17 12.15 21.22 -24.07
C PRO A 17 12.91 21.14 -22.75
N LEU A 18 13.85 20.19 -22.66
CA LEU A 18 14.81 20.12 -21.55
C LEU A 18 15.83 21.25 -21.66
N THR A 19 16.45 21.62 -20.53
CA THR A 19 17.41 22.72 -20.45
C THR A 19 18.66 22.32 -19.67
N GLY A 20 19.73 23.13 -19.82
CA GLY A 20 20.95 23.01 -19.03
C GLY A 20 21.72 21.69 -19.22
N GLU A 21 22.38 21.26 -18.16
CA GLU A 21 23.22 20.04 -18.15
C GLU A 21 22.42 18.76 -18.39
N LEU A 22 21.17 18.71 -17.90
CA LEU A 22 20.30 17.55 -18.13
C LEU A 22 20.04 17.34 -19.63
N LYS A 23 19.77 18.42 -20.37
CA LYS A 23 19.59 18.36 -21.84
C LYS A 23 20.84 17.80 -22.52
N LYS A 24 22.01 18.38 -22.22
CA LYS A 24 23.29 17.94 -22.80
C LYS A 24 23.54 16.46 -22.53
N PHE A 25 23.26 16.00 -21.31
CA PHE A 25 23.46 14.62 -20.90
C PHE A 25 22.55 13.63 -21.66
N VAL A 26 21.26 13.93 -21.81
CA VAL A 26 20.34 13.03 -22.52
C VAL A 26 20.50 13.08 -24.04
N ASP A 27 20.89 14.24 -24.59
CA ASP A 27 21.17 14.39 -26.02
C ASP A 27 22.42 13.63 -26.44
N ALA A 28 23.42 13.57 -25.56
CA ALA A 28 24.67 12.84 -25.78
C ALA A 28 24.49 11.30 -25.73
N ALA A 29 23.35 10.79 -25.26
CA ALA A 29 23.07 9.37 -25.29
C ALA A 29 23.03 8.84 -26.73
N LYS A 30 23.53 7.62 -26.96
CA LYS A 30 23.52 6.99 -28.29
C LYS A 30 22.08 6.79 -28.78
N ASP A 31 21.81 6.86 -30.08
CA ASP A 31 20.42 6.81 -30.58
C ASP A 31 19.78 5.42 -30.41
N ASP A 32 20.58 4.37 -30.54
CA ASP A 32 20.15 2.97 -30.37
C ASP A 32 19.91 2.64 -28.88
N LYS A 33 20.81 3.07 -27.99
CA LYS A 33 20.73 2.79 -26.55
C LYS A 33 19.92 3.80 -25.77
N GLY A 34 19.94 5.08 -26.13
CA GLY A 34 19.25 6.16 -25.44
C GLY A 34 19.53 6.21 -23.94
N PHE A 35 18.52 6.59 -23.16
CA PHE A 35 18.60 6.65 -21.72
C PHE A 35 17.40 6.01 -21.02
N ILE A 36 17.63 5.59 -19.77
CA ILE A 36 16.61 5.12 -18.84
C ILE A 36 16.48 6.15 -17.72
N VAL A 37 15.25 6.61 -17.46
CA VAL A 37 14.97 7.46 -16.31
C VAL A 37 14.58 6.59 -15.12
N PHE A 38 15.14 6.85 -13.94
CA PHE A 38 14.75 6.20 -12.69
C PHE A 38 14.12 7.23 -11.76
N SER A 39 12.81 7.09 -11.51
CA SER A 39 12.09 7.95 -10.57
C SER A 39 11.28 7.16 -9.54
N THR A 40 11.34 7.61 -8.30
CA THR A 40 10.65 7.02 -7.15
C THR A 40 9.61 7.96 -6.54
N GLY A 41 9.45 9.16 -7.13
CA GLY A 41 8.56 10.19 -6.64
C GLY A 41 8.92 10.63 -5.21
N PHE A 42 7.93 11.16 -4.50
CA PHE A 42 8.11 11.59 -3.11
C PHE A 42 7.87 10.47 -2.08
N THR A 43 7.23 9.38 -2.51
CA THR A 43 6.88 8.23 -1.66
C THR A 43 8.12 7.46 -1.22
N ALA A 44 9.10 7.32 -2.11
CA ALA A 44 10.30 6.56 -1.86
C ALA A 44 11.55 7.46 -1.92
N GLN A 45 12.07 7.78 -0.73
CA GLN A 45 13.19 8.68 -0.52
C GLN A 45 14.49 7.89 -0.38
N TRP A 46 15.49 8.20 -1.20
CA TRP A 46 16.79 7.53 -1.23
C TRP A 46 17.63 7.80 0.00
N LYS A 47 17.43 8.93 0.68
CA LYS A 47 18.06 9.20 1.99
C LYS A 47 17.66 8.19 3.09
N LYS A 48 16.55 7.48 2.92
CA LYS A 48 16.08 6.41 3.84
C LYS A 48 16.32 5.02 3.28
N ALA A 49 16.87 4.91 2.07
CA ALA A 49 17.08 3.62 1.43
C ALA A 49 18.27 2.88 2.08
N PRO A 50 18.18 1.54 2.22
CA PRO A 50 19.32 0.74 2.62
C PRO A 50 20.51 0.94 1.66
N LYS A 51 21.72 1.16 2.20
CA LYS A 51 22.93 1.37 1.38
C LYS A 51 23.17 0.25 0.37
N ILE A 52 22.86 -0.99 0.75
CA ILE A 52 22.97 -2.17 -0.13
C ILE A 52 22.13 -2.03 -1.41
N LEU A 53 20.95 -1.41 -1.34
CA LEU A 53 20.10 -1.19 -2.51
C LEU A 53 20.67 -0.12 -3.43
N VAL A 54 21.16 0.99 -2.86
CA VAL A 54 21.82 2.05 -3.62
C VAL A 54 23.05 1.49 -4.35
N ILE A 55 23.85 0.66 -3.67
CA ILE A 55 25.01 -0.03 -4.23
C ILE A 55 24.59 -0.98 -5.36
N ALA A 56 23.51 -1.74 -5.19
CA ALA A 56 23.02 -2.65 -6.23
C ALA A 56 22.61 -1.90 -7.51
N VAL A 57 21.86 -0.80 -7.37
CA VAL A 57 21.41 0.04 -8.51
C VAL A 57 22.61 0.65 -9.23
N ILE A 58 23.50 1.34 -8.50
CA ILE A 58 24.67 2.00 -9.12
C ILE A 58 25.63 0.99 -9.75
N THR A 59 25.73 -0.23 -9.19
CA THR A 59 26.53 -1.31 -9.76
C THR A 59 25.95 -1.80 -11.08
N ALA A 60 24.64 -2.01 -11.16
CA ALA A 60 23.97 -2.39 -12.41
C ALA A 60 24.13 -1.31 -13.49
N MET A 61 23.97 -0.03 -13.13
CA MET A 61 24.19 1.09 -14.06
C MET A 61 25.66 1.17 -14.54
N ARG A 62 26.62 0.93 -13.64
CA ARG A 62 28.06 0.89 -13.99
C ARG A 62 28.40 -0.24 -14.95
N ARG A 63 27.74 -1.39 -14.80
CA ARG A 63 27.92 -2.56 -15.68
C ARG A 63 27.25 -2.41 -17.04
N THR A 64 26.44 -1.37 -17.23
CA THR A 64 25.75 -1.06 -18.49
C THR A 64 26.21 0.30 -19.04
N PRO A 65 27.52 0.50 -19.33
CA PRO A 65 28.08 1.80 -19.68
C PRO A 65 27.55 2.38 -21.01
N GLU A 66 26.95 1.57 -21.86
CA GLU A 66 26.38 1.96 -23.14
C GLU A 66 25.02 2.66 -23.03
N VAL A 67 24.36 2.59 -21.88
CA VAL A 67 23.08 3.25 -21.58
C VAL A 67 23.29 4.41 -20.63
N ASN A 68 22.68 5.56 -20.93
CA ASN A 68 22.66 6.69 -20.00
C ASN A 68 21.53 6.51 -18.98
N PHE A 69 21.77 6.86 -17.72
CA PHE A 69 20.79 6.77 -16.66
C PHE A 69 20.53 8.14 -16.05
N VAL A 70 19.27 8.54 -15.95
CA VAL A 70 18.86 9.76 -15.25
C VAL A 70 18.15 9.35 -13.98
N TRP A 71 18.79 9.52 -12.83
CA TRP A 71 18.29 9.00 -11.56
C TRP A 71 17.84 10.14 -10.63
N GLN A 72 16.55 10.12 -10.28
CA GLN A 72 16.02 10.92 -9.18
C GLN A 72 16.58 10.41 -7.86
N TYR A 73 17.49 11.17 -7.25
CA TYR A 73 18.23 10.73 -6.06
C TYR A 73 18.40 11.89 -5.07
N ASP A 74 17.88 11.70 -3.85
CA ASP A 74 17.96 12.64 -2.73
C ASP A 74 18.81 12.13 -1.54
N GLY A 75 19.53 11.03 -1.73
CA GLY A 75 20.36 10.39 -0.71
C GLY A 75 21.74 11.03 -0.52
N GLU A 76 22.57 10.38 0.31
CA GLU A 76 23.98 10.77 0.54
C GLU A 76 24.77 10.77 -0.77
N ALA A 77 25.71 11.69 -0.93
CA ALA A 77 26.56 11.76 -2.11
C ALA A 77 27.27 10.42 -2.33
N MET A 78 27.09 9.84 -3.52
CA MET A 78 27.74 8.58 -3.89
C MET A 78 29.16 8.87 -4.37
N PRO A 79 30.21 8.29 -3.76
CA PRO A 79 31.55 8.38 -4.33
C PRO A 79 31.60 7.62 -5.67
N ASN A 80 32.28 8.18 -6.66
CA ASN A 80 32.53 7.53 -7.97
C ASN A 80 31.25 7.15 -8.74
N VAL A 81 30.32 8.10 -8.88
CA VAL A 81 29.18 7.99 -9.81
C VAL A 81 29.72 7.76 -11.23
N PRO A 82 29.28 6.70 -11.94
CA PRO A 82 29.72 6.43 -13.30
C PRO A 82 29.36 7.59 -14.26
N PRO A 83 30.15 7.85 -15.32
CA PRO A 83 29.91 8.94 -16.24
C PRO A 83 28.61 8.80 -17.04
N ASN A 84 28.06 7.58 -17.14
CA ASN A 84 26.76 7.30 -17.76
C ASN A 84 25.57 7.51 -16.80
N VAL A 85 25.77 8.09 -15.61
CA VAL A 85 24.71 8.33 -14.62
C VAL A 85 24.63 9.80 -14.26
N PHE A 86 23.47 10.40 -14.46
CA PHE A 86 23.13 11.75 -14.03
C PHE A 86 22.16 11.69 -12.85
N THR A 87 22.52 12.28 -11.72
CA THR A 87 21.67 12.31 -10.52
C THR A 87 21.12 13.70 -10.25
N ALA A 88 19.84 13.81 -9.91
CA ALA A 88 19.25 15.04 -9.40
C ALA A 88 18.15 14.76 -8.38
N LYS A 89 17.93 15.67 -7.43
CA LYS A 89 16.86 15.54 -6.43
C LYS A 89 15.46 15.63 -7.04
N TRP A 90 15.34 16.39 -8.12
CA TRP A 90 14.10 16.60 -8.85
C TRP A 90 14.36 16.45 -10.35
N LEU A 91 13.40 15.83 -11.06
CA LEU A 91 13.47 15.62 -12.50
C LEU A 91 12.17 16.11 -13.16
N PRO A 92 12.25 16.75 -14.33
CA PRO A 92 11.08 17.04 -15.15
C PRO A 92 10.63 15.75 -15.87
N LEU A 93 9.99 14.84 -15.12
CA LEU A 93 9.73 13.46 -15.57
C LEU A 93 9.02 13.38 -16.92
N GLN A 94 7.90 14.10 -17.11
CA GLN A 94 7.18 14.07 -18.39
C GLN A 94 8.00 14.60 -19.58
N ASN A 95 8.91 15.55 -19.34
CA ASN A 95 9.80 16.05 -20.40
C ASN A 95 10.87 15.00 -20.76
N LEU A 96 11.34 14.23 -19.77
CA LEU A 96 12.24 13.10 -20.01
C LEU A 96 11.51 11.95 -20.72
N LEU A 97 10.30 11.60 -20.29
CA LEU A 97 9.51 10.52 -20.89
C LEU A 97 9.17 10.80 -22.35
N GLY A 98 8.79 12.05 -22.68
CA GLY A 98 8.52 12.42 -24.07
C GLY A 98 9.77 12.74 -24.90
N HIS A 99 10.98 12.50 -24.37
CA HIS A 99 12.21 12.67 -25.14
C HIS A 99 12.42 11.47 -26.10
N PRO A 100 12.81 11.69 -27.38
CA PRO A 100 12.94 10.60 -28.36
C PRO A 100 13.97 9.52 -27.97
N LYS A 101 14.94 9.89 -27.13
CA LYS A 101 15.97 8.98 -26.60
C LYS A 101 15.57 8.25 -25.30
N CYS A 102 14.38 8.50 -24.75
CA CYS A 102 13.92 7.76 -23.57
C CYS A 102 13.50 6.35 -23.97
N LYS A 103 14.19 5.32 -23.45
CA LYS A 103 13.93 3.92 -23.79
C LYS A 103 13.09 3.20 -22.75
N ALA A 104 13.22 3.57 -21.48
CA ALA A 104 12.43 2.99 -20.41
C ALA A 104 12.35 3.93 -19.19
N HIS A 105 11.33 3.70 -18.38
CA HIS A 105 11.20 4.31 -17.07
C HIS A 105 11.30 3.23 -15.99
N MET A 106 12.37 3.29 -15.21
CA MET A 106 12.48 2.54 -13.97
C MET A 106 11.63 3.25 -12.91
N SER A 107 10.57 2.60 -12.42
CA SER A 107 9.55 3.24 -11.59
C SER A 107 9.19 2.40 -10.37
N HIS A 108 8.88 3.08 -9.25
CA HIS A 108 8.37 2.43 -8.04
C HIS A 108 6.91 1.94 -8.12
N GLY A 109 6.21 2.26 -9.22
CA GLY A 109 4.81 1.87 -9.44
C GLY A 109 3.75 2.88 -8.97
N GLY A 110 4.16 4.10 -8.56
CA GLY A 110 3.21 5.16 -8.24
C GLY A 110 2.26 5.44 -9.41
N LEU A 111 0.95 5.51 -9.13
CA LEU A 111 -0.08 5.57 -10.18
C LEU A 111 0.14 6.72 -11.16
N ASN A 112 0.42 7.93 -10.67
CA ASN A 112 0.66 9.09 -11.52
C ASN A 112 1.83 8.84 -12.47
N SER A 113 2.94 8.31 -11.96
CA SER A 113 4.13 8.00 -12.74
C SER A 113 3.86 6.91 -13.79
N VAL A 114 3.11 5.87 -13.43
CA VAL A 114 2.71 4.82 -14.39
C VAL A 114 1.85 5.41 -15.51
N VAL A 115 0.86 6.24 -15.17
CA VAL A 115 -0.01 6.90 -16.15
C VAL A 115 0.80 7.83 -17.07
N GLU A 116 1.70 8.66 -16.53
CA GLU A 116 2.59 9.51 -17.34
C GLU A 116 3.42 8.68 -18.31
N THR A 117 3.93 7.54 -17.84
CA THR A 117 4.82 6.69 -18.63
C THR A 117 4.11 6.03 -19.80
N VAL A 118 2.91 5.51 -19.55
CA VAL A 118 2.05 4.95 -20.61
C VAL A 118 1.60 6.05 -21.57
N TRP A 119 1.25 7.24 -21.05
CA TRP A 119 0.85 8.39 -21.88
C TRP A 119 1.94 8.83 -22.85
N HIS A 120 3.21 8.73 -22.46
CA HIS A 120 4.39 8.98 -23.32
C HIS A 120 4.86 7.74 -24.11
N GLY A 121 4.19 6.59 -23.98
CA GLY A 121 4.51 5.37 -24.72
C GLY A 121 5.88 4.78 -24.36
N VAL A 122 6.32 4.92 -23.12
CA VAL A 122 7.64 4.44 -22.65
C VAL A 122 7.46 3.14 -21.86
N PRO A 123 8.20 2.06 -22.15
CA PRO A 123 8.15 0.83 -21.36
C PRO A 123 8.58 1.02 -19.90
N ILE A 124 8.00 0.25 -18.99
CA ILE A 124 8.27 0.36 -17.54
C ILE A 124 9.20 -0.76 -17.06
N ILE A 125 10.21 -0.40 -16.25
CA ILE A 125 10.90 -1.34 -15.39
C ILE A 125 10.43 -1.11 -13.94
N GLY A 126 9.61 -2.02 -13.43
CA GLY A 126 8.94 -1.91 -12.16
C GLY A 126 9.78 -2.35 -10.96
N PHE A 127 9.91 -1.47 -9.97
CA PHE A 127 10.54 -1.73 -8.67
C PHE A 127 9.56 -1.42 -7.53
N PRO A 128 8.62 -2.32 -7.22
CA PRO A 128 7.52 -2.04 -6.30
C PRO A 128 8.02 -1.70 -4.88
N MET A 129 7.68 -0.49 -4.41
CA MET A 129 8.01 -0.01 -3.06
C MET A 129 6.81 0.05 -2.11
N THR A 130 5.60 0.04 -2.66
CA THR A 130 4.33 0.04 -1.91
C THR A 130 3.43 -1.08 -2.42
N VAL A 131 2.39 -1.41 -1.65
CA VAL A 131 1.39 -2.41 -2.06
C VAL A 131 0.63 -1.94 -3.30
N SER A 132 0.24 -0.66 -3.36
CA SER A 132 -0.41 -0.08 -4.54
C SER A 132 0.52 -0.05 -5.75
N GLY A 133 1.80 0.25 -5.54
CA GLY A 133 2.81 0.23 -6.59
C GLY A 133 3.02 -1.16 -7.17
N TYR A 134 2.97 -2.18 -6.33
CA TYR A 134 3.01 -3.58 -6.77
C TYR A 134 1.82 -3.91 -7.68
N ASP A 135 0.59 -3.59 -7.28
CA ASP A 135 -0.61 -3.87 -8.10
C ASP A 135 -0.54 -3.16 -9.47
N ASN A 136 -0.15 -1.89 -9.49
CA ASN A 136 0.00 -1.14 -10.74
C ASN A 136 1.04 -1.78 -11.67
N LEU A 137 2.20 -2.15 -11.13
CA LEU A 137 3.28 -2.78 -11.92
C LEU A 137 2.93 -4.19 -12.38
N LEU A 138 2.14 -4.92 -11.60
CA LEU A 138 1.62 -6.23 -11.99
C LEU A 138 0.73 -6.09 -13.23
N ARG A 139 -0.21 -5.14 -13.24
CA ARG A 139 -1.09 -4.86 -14.40
C ARG A 139 -0.31 -4.44 -15.65
N VAL A 140 0.72 -3.62 -15.50
CA VAL A 140 1.60 -3.21 -16.61
C VAL A 140 2.38 -4.40 -17.17
N THR A 141 2.89 -5.26 -16.28
CA THR A 141 3.66 -6.45 -16.66
C THR A 141 2.78 -7.49 -17.35
N ASP A 142 1.56 -7.71 -16.86
CA ASP A 142 0.57 -8.60 -17.47
C ASP A 142 0.21 -8.19 -18.91
N ARG A 143 0.15 -6.87 -19.15
CA ARG A 143 0.01 -6.27 -20.49
C ARG A 143 1.27 -6.30 -21.35
N LYS A 144 2.38 -6.86 -20.86
CA LYS A 144 3.69 -6.86 -21.52
C LYS A 144 4.21 -5.45 -21.88
N ALA A 145 3.70 -4.40 -21.24
CA ALA A 145 4.16 -3.02 -21.41
C ALA A 145 5.33 -2.67 -20.46
N GLY A 146 5.86 -3.66 -19.75
CA GLY A 146 6.98 -3.51 -18.84
C GLY A 146 7.42 -4.81 -18.19
N ILE A 147 8.42 -4.71 -17.32
CA ILE A 147 8.99 -5.81 -16.56
C ILE A 147 9.00 -5.42 -15.08
N MET A 148 8.43 -6.24 -14.21
CA MET A 148 8.58 -6.06 -12.77
C MET A 148 9.76 -6.88 -12.24
N VAL A 149 10.60 -6.25 -11.41
CA VAL A 149 11.61 -6.92 -10.57
C VAL A 149 11.05 -6.95 -9.14
N PRO A 150 10.57 -8.10 -8.65
CA PRO A 150 10.02 -8.22 -7.30
C PRO A 150 11.03 -7.83 -6.22
N LYS A 151 10.54 -7.29 -5.10
CA LYS A 151 11.38 -6.74 -4.01
C LYS A 151 12.38 -7.74 -3.42
N ASN A 152 12.04 -9.02 -3.37
CA ASN A 152 12.92 -10.11 -2.92
C ASN A 152 14.05 -10.44 -3.90
N GLU A 153 13.99 -9.95 -5.14
CA GLU A 153 14.98 -10.17 -6.19
C GLU A 153 15.86 -8.93 -6.46
N TRP A 154 15.83 -7.92 -5.59
CA TRP A 154 16.60 -6.70 -5.80
C TRP A 154 18.08 -6.91 -5.53
N ASN A 155 18.83 -7.11 -6.62
CA ASN A 155 20.28 -7.13 -6.64
C ASN A 155 20.79 -6.62 -7.99
N ALA A 156 22.10 -6.37 -8.10
CA ALA A 156 22.70 -5.80 -9.30
C ALA A 156 22.43 -6.65 -10.55
N ASP A 157 22.55 -7.97 -10.46
CA ASP A 157 22.41 -8.88 -11.61
C ASP A 157 20.97 -8.88 -12.17
N LYS A 158 19.98 -8.86 -11.28
CA LYS A 158 18.56 -8.82 -11.67
C LYS A 158 18.17 -7.47 -12.25
N ILE A 159 18.71 -6.38 -11.70
CA ILE A 159 18.51 -5.02 -12.22
C ILE A 159 19.14 -4.89 -13.62
N GLU A 160 20.39 -5.33 -13.78
CA GLU A 160 21.11 -5.34 -15.06
C GLU A 160 20.37 -6.17 -16.11
N ASN A 161 19.89 -7.37 -15.72
CA ASN A 161 19.08 -8.18 -16.62
C ASN A 161 17.77 -7.48 -17.04
N ALA A 162 17.13 -6.72 -16.15
CA ALA A 162 15.95 -5.95 -16.50
C ALA A 162 16.29 -4.82 -17.51
N PHE A 163 17.42 -4.14 -17.34
CA PHE A 163 17.92 -3.15 -18.30
C PHE A 163 18.15 -3.77 -19.68
N ARG A 164 18.73 -4.98 -19.76
CA ARG A 164 18.90 -5.67 -21.04
C ARG A 164 17.57 -6.08 -21.66
N ARG A 165 16.67 -6.66 -20.86
CA ARG A 165 15.41 -7.23 -21.35
C ARG A 165 14.45 -6.17 -21.88
N ILE A 166 14.42 -4.96 -21.32
CA ILE A 166 13.45 -3.94 -21.73
C ILE A 166 13.64 -3.46 -23.19
N TYR A 167 14.81 -3.70 -23.79
CA TYR A 167 15.08 -3.37 -25.20
C TYR A 167 14.47 -4.36 -26.20
N ASP A 168 13.88 -5.46 -25.74
CA ASP A 168 13.09 -6.34 -26.61
C ASP A 168 11.89 -5.54 -27.15
N ASN A 169 11.77 -5.50 -28.48
CA ASN A 169 10.78 -4.68 -29.19
C ASN A 169 9.35 -4.93 -28.70
N LYS A 170 9.04 -6.14 -28.23
CA LYS A 170 7.70 -6.46 -27.73
C LYS A 170 7.21 -5.50 -26.64
N TYR A 171 8.10 -5.03 -25.74
CA TYR A 171 7.67 -4.11 -24.68
C TYR A 171 7.34 -2.73 -25.23
N LYS A 172 8.09 -2.29 -26.25
CA LYS A 172 7.85 -1.02 -26.93
C LYS A 172 6.58 -1.09 -27.79
N GLU A 173 6.38 -2.17 -28.53
CA GLU A 173 5.18 -2.39 -29.34
C GLU A 173 3.93 -2.41 -28.46
N GLU A 174 3.93 -3.19 -27.37
CA GLU A 174 2.78 -3.31 -26.47
C GLU A 174 2.48 -2.01 -25.71
N VAL A 175 3.49 -1.25 -25.28
CA VAL A 175 3.25 0.04 -24.63
C VAL A 175 2.74 1.09 -25.61
N LEU A 176 3.08 1.03 -26.90
CA LEU A 176 2.54 1.93 -27.91
C LEU A 176 1.06 1.62 -28.20
N VAL A 177 0.68 0.34 -28.26
CA VAL A 177 -0.73 -0.07 -28.32
C VAL A 177 -1.48 0.42 -27.08
N PHE A 178 -0.87 0.31 -25.89
CA PHE A 178 -1.48 0.81 -24.67
C PHE A 178 -1.57 2.34 -24.64
N GLN A 179 -0.54 3.04 -25.09
CA GLN A 179 -0.54 4.50 -25.22
C GLN A 179 -1.69 4.95 -26.12
N ASP A 180 -1.83 4.33 -27.29
CA ASP A 180 -2.87 4.63 -28.27
C ASP A 180 -4.26 4.55 -27.63
N MET A 181 -4.57 3.45 -26.94
CA MET A 181 -5.83 3.30 -26.19
C MET A 181 -6.05 4.35 -25.09
N VAL A 182 -4.98 4.94 -24.53
CA VAL A 182 -5.06 5.96 -23.47
C VAL A 182 -5.27 7.36 -24.05
N ILE A 183 -4.70 7.66 -25.22
CA ILE A 183 -4.73 8.99 -25.82
C ILE A 183 -5.77 9.13 -26.94
N ASP A 184 -6.26 8.02 -27.49
CA ASP A 184 -7.34 7.99 -28.48
C ASP A 184 -8.70 8.18 -27.78
N VAL A 185 -8.96 9.43 -27.42
CA VAL A 185 -10.18 9.86 -26.73
C VAL A 185 -10.91 10.93 -27.55
N PRO A 186 -12.26 10.91 -27.59
CA PRO A 186 -13.05 11.86 -28.39
C PRO A 186 -12.93 13.31 -27.89
N TYR A 187 -12.48 13.50 -26.66
CA TYR A 187 -12.28 14.80 -26.02
C TYR A 187 -11.10 14.69 -25.06
N THR A 188 -10.42 15.81 -24.81
CA THR A 188 -9.40 15.84 -23.75
C THR A 188 -10.05 15.63 -22.39
N GLU A 189 -9.29 15.08 -21.46
CA GLU A 189 -9.73 14.80 -20.09
C GLU A 189 -10.19 16.06 -19.35
N LEU A 190 -9.57 17.20 -19.65
CA LEU A 190 -10.01 18.51 -19.17
C LEU A 190 -11.37 18.90 -19.75
N ASN A 191 -11.56 18.74 -21.06
CA ASN A 191 -12.84 19.07 -21.71
C ASN A 191 -13.95 18.14 -21.22
N HIS A 192 -13.67 16.85 -21.00
CA HIS A 192 -14.62 15.91 -20.41
C HIS A 192 -15.07 16.35 -19.01
N SER A 193 -14.09 16.71 -18.18
CA SER A 193 -14.34 17.16 -16.81
C SER A 193 -15.16 18.45 -16.80
N ALA A 194 -14.76 19.44 -17.59
CA ALA A 194 -15.46 20.72 -17.72
C ALA A 194 -16.91 20.51 -18.17
N PHE A 195 -17.12 19.67 -19.18
CA PHE A 195 -18.46 19.34 -19.66
C PHE A 195 -19.38 18.84 -18.55
N TRP A 196 -18.92 17.91 -17.71
CA TRP A 196 -19.75 17.35 -16.62
C TRP A 196 -19.99 18.33 -15.49
N VAL A 197 -19.04 19.21 -15.18
CA VAL A 197 -19.22 20.30 -14.20
C VAL A 197 -20.30 21.25 -14.69
N GLU A 198 -20.18 21.75 -15.92
CA GLU A 198 -21.19 22.63 -16.50
C GLU A 198 -22.54 21.92 -16.71
N PHE A 199 -22.53 20.60 -16.94
CA PHE A 199 -23.76 19.83 -17.06
C PHE A 199 -24.57 19.88 -15.77
N ILE A 200 -23.91 19.70 -14.62
CA ILE A 200 -24.53 19.80 -13.30
C ILE A 200 -25.03 21.22 -13.04
N GLU A 201 -24.23 22.24 -13.40
CA GLU A 201 -24.66 23.64 -13.30
C GLU A 201 -25.92 23.93 -14.12
N ARG A 202 -25.97 23.50 -15.38
CA ARG A 202 -27.12 23.73 -16.28
C ARG A 202 -28.40 23.06 -15.80
N HIS A 203 -28.30 21.86 -15.22
CA HIS A 203 -29.46 21.03 -14.87
C HIS A 203 -29.78 21.02 -13.38
N GLN A 204 -28.96 21.67 -12.55
CA GLN A 204 -29.13 21.77 -11.10
C GLN A 204 -29.21 20.38 -10.44
N GLU A 205 -30.35 20.02 -9.85
CA GLU A 205 -30.51 18.72 -9.22
C GLU A 205 -30.54 17.60 -10.27
N VAL A 206 -29.56 16.70 -10.18
CA VAL A 206 -29.49 15.47 -10.97
C VAL A 206 -29.66 14.28 -10.00
N PRO A 207 -30.91 13.87 -9.64
CA PRO A 207 -31.16 12.95 -8.53
C PRO A 207 -30.44 11.60 -8.65
N HIS A 208 -30.22 11.12 -9.87
CA HIS A 208 -29.55 9.84 -10.13
C HIS A 208 -28.02 9.93 -10.06
N ALA A 209 -27.44 11.13 -10.17
CA ALA A 209 -26.01 11.38 -10.01
C ALA A 209 -25.61 11.55 -8.53
N ARG A 210 -26.58 11.76 -7.63
CA ARG A 210 -26.32 11.80 -6.18
C ARG A 210 -26.01 10.41 -5.64
N SER A 211 -25.20 10.37 -4.58
CA SER A 211 -24.97 9.14 -3.84
C SER A 211 -26.26 8.71 -3.13
N GLY A 212 -26.54 7.41 -3.09
CA GLY A 212 -27.62 6.88 -2.26
C GLY A 212 -27.40 7.14 -0.77
N ALA A 213 -26.14 7.39 -0.37
CA ALA A 213 -25.77 7.73 1.00
C ALA A 213 -26.44 9.02 1.50
N ASP A 214 -26.77 9.97 0.62
CA ASP A 214 -27.44 11.23 0.98
C ASP A 214 -28.81 11.02 1.63
N LYS A 215 -29.43 9.86 1.42
CA LYS A 215 -30.75 9.51 1.98
C LYS A 215 -30.66 8.75 3.30
N LEU A 216 -29.47 8.36 3.73
CA LEU A 216 -29.26 7.56 4.94
C LEU A 216 -29.19 8.46 6.17
N ASN A 217 -29.82 8.04 7.27
CA ASN A 217 -29.58 8.67 8.57
C ASN A 217 -28.22 8.25 9.14
N ILE A 218 -27.75 8.93 10.19
CA ILE A 218 -26.44 8.67 10.81
C ILE A 218 -26.30 7.20 11.26
N LEU A 219 -27.36 6.57 11.77
CA LEU A 219 -27.32 5.19 12.24
C LEU A 219 -27.14 4.19 11.08
N GLN A 220 -27.85 4.41 9.97
CA GLN A 220 -27.76 3.61 8.75
C GLN A 220 -26.41 3.82 8.05
N TYR A 221 -25.94 5.08 7.99
CA TYR A 221 -24.66 5.42 7.37
C TYR A 221 -23.48 4.72 8.07
N PHE A 222 -23.51 4.65 9.41
CA PHE A 222 -22.49 3.96 10.20
C PHE A 222 -22.80 2.49 10.52
N LEU A 223 -23.89 1.92 9.96
CA LEU A 223 -24.29 0.52 10.14
C LEU A 223 -24.36 0.09 11.62
N VAL A 224 -24.88 0.97 12.48
CA VAL A 224 -24.88 0.78 13.95
C VAL A 224 -25.61 -0.49 14.36
N ASP A 225 -26.73 -0.79 13.71
CA ASP A 225 -27.51 -2.01 13.90
C ASP A 225 -26.69 -3.28 13.59
N VAL A 226 -25.95 -3.29 12.46
CA VAL A 226 -25.07 -4.40 12.08
C VAL A 226 -23.93 -4.56 13.08
N VAL A 227 -23.30 -3.47 13.51
CA VAL A 227 -22.22 -3.49 14.50
C VAL A 227 -22.72 -4.06 15.83
N LEU A 228 -23.87 -3.60 16.33
CA LEU A 228 -24.48 -4.11 17.56
C LEU A 228 -24.84 -5.59 17.46
N PHE A 229 -25.38 -6.02 16.32
CA PHE A 229 -25.67 -7.42 16.06
C PHE A 229 -24.40 -8.29 16.11
N LEU A 230 -23.33 -7.89 15.41
CA LEU A 230 -22.05 -8.62 15.44
C LEU A 230 -21.41 -8.64 16.84
N LEU A 231 -21.47 -7.52 17.58
CA LEU A 231 -21.01 -7.47 18.96
C LEU A 231 -21.81 -8.42 19.86
N SER A 232 -23.13 -8.51 19.67
CA SER A 232 -23.97 -9.43 20.44
C SER A 232 -23.57 -10.90 20.23
N ILE A 233 -23.22 -11.29 18.99
CA ILE A 233 -22.72 -12.64 18.68
C ILE A 233 -21.40 -12.91 19.41
N ILE A 234 -20.46 -11.96 19.39
CA ILE A 234 -19.17 -12.09 20.08
C ILE A 234 -19.38 -12.25 21.59
N VAL A 235 -20.25 -11.41 22.18
CA VAL A 235 -20.59 -11.50 23.61
C VAL A 235 -21.20 -12.85 23.95
N LEU A 236 -22.12 -13.36 23.14
CA LEU A 236 -22.74 -14.68 23.33
C LEU A 236 -21.73 -15.83 23.21
N LEU A 237 -20.82 -15.77 22.23
CA LEU A 237 -19.73 -16.75 22.08
C LEU A 237 -18.83 -16.78 23.32
N VAL A 238 -18.36 -15.60 23.76
CA VAL A 238 -17.52 -15.48 24.96
C VAL A 238 -18.26 -15.97 26.21
N ALA A 239 -19.52 -15.58 26.38
CA ALA A 239 -20.35 -16.03 27.50
C ALA A 239 -20.53 -17.55 27.50
N THR A 240 -20.75 -18.16 26.32
CA THR A 240 -20.88 -19.61 26.16
C THR A 240 -19.58 -20.33 26.51
N ILE A 241 -18.43 -19.83 26.03
CA ILE A 241 -17.11 -20.38 26.37
C ILE A 241 -16.87 -20.32 27.88
N VAL A 242 -17.11 -19.16 28.51
CA VAL A 242 -16.94 -18.98 29.96
C VAL A 242 -17.88 -19.90 30.74
N TYR A 243 -19.12 -20.06 30.29
CA TYR A 243 -20.09 -20.96 30.91
C TYR A 243 -19.64 -22.42 30.84
N VAL A 244 -19.21 -22.89 29.67
CA VAL A 244 -18.70 -24.26 29.48
C VAL A 244 -17.46 -24.50 30.35
N LEU A 245 -16.49 -23.57 30.37
CA LEU A 245 -15.30 -23.67 31.22
C LEU A 245 -15.63 -23.72 32.72
N ARG A 246 -16.59 -22.91 33.17
CA ARG A 246 -17.06 -22.95 34.57
C ARG A 246 -17.77 -24.27 34.89
N LEU A 247 -18.56 -24.80 33.97
CA LEU A 247 -19.25 -26.08 34.14
C LEU A 247 -18.24 -27.23 34.22
N THR A 248 -17.26 -27.27 33.31
CA THR A 248 -16.20 -28.29 33.34
C THR A 248 -15.37 -28.20 34.61
N PHE A 249 -15.03 -26.98 35.07
CA PHE A 249 -14.28 -26.79 36.32
C PHE A 249 -15.09 -27.25 37.54
N ARG A 250 -16.40 -26.93 37.60
CA ARG A 250 -17.30 -27.42 38.66
C ARG A 250 -17.40 -28.94 38.66
N MET A 251 -17.61 -29.55 37.49
CA MET A 251 -17.67 -31.01 37.36
C MET A 251 -16.37 -31.68 37.80
N LEU A 252 -15.21 -31.15 37.37
CA LEU A 252 -13.90 -31.63 37.82
C LEU A 252 -13.74 -31.50 39.34
N PHE A 253 -14.13 -30.37 39.93
CA PHE A 253 -14.07 -30.16 41.38
C PHE A 253 -14.98 -31.11 42.15
N THR A 254 -16.20 -31.37 41.67
CA THR A 254 -17.13 -32.33 42.27
C THR A 254 -16.61 -33.77 42.15
N VAL A 255 -16.03 -34.16 41.02
CA VAL A 255 -15.43 -35.49 40.85
C VAL A 255 -14.22 -35.64 41.77
N LEU A 256 -13.33 -34.63 41.83
CA LEU A 256 -12.19 -34.60 42.74
C LEU A 256 -12.65 -34.68 44.20
N SER A 257 -13.69 -33.94 44.61
CA SER A 257 -14.21 -34.00 45.98
C SER A 257 -14.89 -35.33 46.30
N LEU A 258 -15.48 -36.02 45.32
CA LEU A 258 -16.04 -37.37 45.50
C LEU A 258 -14.94 -38.45 45.58
N VAL A 259 -13.87 -38.32 44.79
CA VAL A 259 -12.73 -39.25 44.79
C VAL A 259 -11.87 -39.08 46.06
N PHE A 260 -11.64 -37.84 46.51
CA PHE A 260 -10.77 -37.54 47.66
C PHE A 260 -11.54 -37.28 48.98
N GLY A 261 -12.85 -37.04 48.96
CA GLY A 261 -13.65 -36.67 50.14
C GLY A 261 -14.22 -37.83 50.97
N LYS A 262 -13.99 -39.10 50.58
CA LYS A 262 -14.41 -40.28 51.37
C LYS A 262 -13.40 -40.74 52.43
N GLY A 263 -12.34 -39.99 52.69
CA GLY A 263 -11.24 -40.37 53.60
C GLY A 263 -11.48 -40.16 55.11
N ASN A 264 -12.48 -39.38 55.55
CA ASN A 264 -12.60 -38.96 56.96
C ASN A 264 -13.93 -39.34 57.64
N ALA A 265 -14.42 -40.57 57.42
CA ALA A 265 -15.57 -41.10 58.13
C ALA A 265 -15.25 -42.45 58.78
N LYS A 266 -14.27 -42.50 59.70
CA LYS A 266 -14.08 -43.55 60.71
C LYS A 266 -12.94 -43.20 61.67
N SER A 267 -13.23 -42.47 62.74
CA SER A 267 -12.53 -42.61 64.03
C SER A 267 -13.38 -41.99 65.15
N GLU A 268 -14.11 -42.88 65.84
CA GLU A 268 -14.30 -42.96 67.30
C GLU A 268 -14.33 -41.63 68.11
N LEU A 269 -15.42 -41.23 68.75
CA LEU A 269 -16.16 -41.86 69.86
C LEU A 269 -15.27 -42.25 71.06
N LYS A 270 -15.09 -41.33 72.02
CA LYS A 270 -14.92 -41.67 73.46
C LYS A 270 -15.17 -40.47 74.40
N SER A 271 -16.15 -40.69 75.31
CA SER A 271 -16.30 -40.20 76.70
C SER A 271 -16.52 -38.71 77.04
N THR A 272 -17.80 -38.35 77.18
CA THR A 272 -18.56 -37.58 78.24
C THR A 272 -17.87 -37.14 79.57
N PRO A 273 -18.51 -36.30 80.45
CA PRO A 273 -19.15 -34.96 80.30
C PRO A 273 -18.91 -33.99 81.54
N LYS A 274 -19.67 -32.85 81.60
CA LYS A 274 -20.05 -31.98 82.79
C LYS A 274 -19.01 -30.91 83.26
N VAL A 275 -19.28 -29.67 83.71
CA VAL A 275 -20.44 -28.89 84.26
C VAL A 275 -20.27 -27.36 84.01
N ASN A 276 -21.40 -26.66 83.86
CA ASN A 276 -21.77 -25.23 84.07
C ASN A 276 -20.78 -24.18 84.64
N ALA A 277 -20.82 -22.95 84.09
CA ALA A 277 -21.23 -21.72 84.79
C ALA A 277 -21.38 -20.53 83.81
N ALA A 278 -22.45 -19.75 83.98
CA ALA A 278 -22.76 -18.48 83.28
C ALA A 278 -22.44 -17.28 84.22
N PRO A 279 -22.84 -16.03 83.91
CA PRO A 279 -22.46 -15.16 82.79
C PRO A 279 -22.05 -13.74 83.28
N SER A 280 -21.53 -12.85 82.41
CA SER A 280 -21.65 -11.40 82.65
C SER A 280 -21.69 -10.56 81.36
N LYS A 281 -22.48 -9.48 81.42
CA LYS A 281 -22.87 -8.53 80.37
C LYS A 281 -22.07 -7.23 80.48
N SER A 282 -21.80 -6.54 79.37
CA SER A 282 -21.98 -5.07 79.18
C SER A 282 -21.61 -4.66 77.75
N LYS A 283 -22.51 -4.22 76.85
CA LYS A 283 -23.18 -2.90 76.68
C LYS A 283 -22.27 -1.71 76.29
N LYS A 284 -22.59 -1.14 75.09
CA LYS A 284 -22.56 0.29 74.64
C LYS A 284 -21.16 0.92 74.47
N SER A 285 -20.88 1.88 73.58
CA SER A 285 -21.57 2.88 72.72
C SER A 285 -20.55 3.36 71.64
N LYS A 286 -20.85 3.71 70.39
CA LYS A 286 -21.58 4.85 69.78
C LYS A 286 -21.06 6.28 70.09
N LYS A 287 -20.38 6.91 69.10
CA LYS A 287 -20.41 8.35 68.64
C LYS A 287 -19.24 8.53 67.62
N VAL A 288 -19.42 9.00 66.37
CA VAL A 288 -19.73 10.38 65.88
C VAL A 288 -18.63 11.34 66.35
N ASP A 289 -17.83 12.02 65.52
CA ASP A 289 -18.04 12.65 64.20
C ASP A 289 -17.08 12.17 63.08
#